data_AF-A0A933UHT3-F1
#
_entry.id   AF-A0A933UHT3-F1
#
_cell.length_a   1.000
_cell.length_b   1.000
_cell.length_c   1.000
_cell.angle_alpha   90.00
_cell.angle_beta   90.00
_cell.angle_gamma   90.00
#
_symmetry.space_group_name_H-M   'P 1'
#
loop_
_entity.id
_entity.type
_entity.pdbx_description
1 polymer ?
#
loop_
_entity_poly.entity_id
_entity_poly.type
_entity_poly.pdbx_seq_one_letter_code
_entity_poly.pdbx_strand_id
1 'polypeptide(L)'
;MKKSAVSSEASASLPQPVSRTPQSNRPRLDFAKRTANRQLSTRDLLALLRSEAPKLYDLAQVVGRWVWIQFSEKQPPQVTAVLAQLGFHWNTKRQLWQHPCGVLSDGSPDDPRDKYGSFFAADQQAA
;
A
#
# COMPACT_ATOMS: atom_id res chain seq x y z
N MET A 1 -2.45 32.31 -55.35
CA MET A 1 -3.28 32.52 -54.14
C MET A 1 -3.16 31.32 -53.22
N LYS A 2 -3.06 31.58 -51.90
CA LYS A 2 -3.15 30.65 -50.74
C LYS A 2 -1.85 29.99 -50.32
N LYS A 3 -1.43 29.97 -49.05
CA LYS A 3 -1.57 30.85 -47.87
C LYS A 3 -0.67 30.17 -46.82
N SER A 4 0.19 30.96 -46.20
CA SER A 4 0.94 30.82 -44.95
C SER A 4 0.86 29.51 -44.15
N ALA A 5 2.01 28.88 -43.93
CA ALA A 5 2.29 28.08 -42.74
C ALA A 5 2.91 29.00 -41.69
N VAL A 6 2.27 29.15 -40.52
CA VAL A 6 2.86 29.80 -39.36
C VAL A 6 2.40 29.14 -38.06
N SER A 7 3.41 28.70 -37.32
CA SER A 7 3.57 28.56 -35.86
C SER A 7 2.55 27.82 -35.00
N SER A 8 3.07 26.74 -34.42
CA SER A 8 2.73 26.21 -33.09
C SER A 8 3.16 27.15 -31.95
N GLU A 9 2.73 26.79 -30.74
CA GLU A 9 3.03 27.35 -29.39
C GLU A 9 1.99 28.39 -28.92
N ALA A 10 1.46 28.40 -27.70
CA ALA A 10 1.75 27.65 -26.47
C ALA A 10 0.46 27.53 -25.65
N SER A 11 0.20 26.35 -25.09
CA SER A 11 -0.93 26.14 -24.16
C SER A 11 -0.50 26.55 -22.75
N ALA A 12 -1.28 27.44 -22.15
CA ALA A 12 -1.06 28.08 -20.86
C ALA A 12 -0.91 27.08 -19.70
N SER A 13 0.19 27.20 -18.94
CA SER A 13 0.32 26.55 -17.63
C SER A 13 -0.14 27.52 -16.53
N LEU A 14 -1.22 27.12 -15.82
CA LEU A 14 -1.68 27.75 -14.59
C LEU A 14 -0.68 27.48 -13.44
N PRO A 15 -0.27 28.49 -12.64
CA PRO A 15 0.48 28.23 -11.41
C PRO A 15 -0.46 27.72 -10.31
N GLN A 16 -0.22 26.50 -9.82
CA GLN A 16 -0.93 25.95 -8.67
C GLN A 16 -0.46 26.63 -7.36
N PRO A 17 -1.37 26.98 -6.43
CA PRO A 17 -1.00 27.65 -5.17
C PRO A 17 -0.30 26.67 -4.20
N VAL A 18 0.93 27.01 -3.82
CA VAL A 18 1.69 26.31 -2.78
C VAL A 18 1.19 26.69 -1.38
N SER A 19 0.16 26.00 -0.89
CA SER A 19 -0.27 26.12 0.51
C SER A 19 0.77 25.50 1.46
N ARG A 20 1.61 26.34 2.07
CA ARG A 20 2.51 25.97 3.18
C ARG A 20 1.68 25.74 4.45
N THR A 21 1.35 24.49 4.77
CA THR A 21 0.78 24.09 6.07
C THR A 21 1.90 23.70 7.06
N PRO A 22 1.73 23.98 8.37
CA PRO A 22 2.75 23.75 9.38
C PRO A 22 3.12 22.27 9.47
N GLN A 23 4.41 22.01 9.48
CA GLN A 23 5.04 20.69 9.43
C GLN A 23 4.75 19.91 10.70
N SER A 24 3.59 19.26 10.75
CA SER A 24 3.34 18.18 11.69
C SER A 24 4.40 17.11 11.44
N ASN A 25 5.14 16.69 12.47
CA ASN A 25 6.17 15.62 12.43
C ASN A 25 5.59 14.22 12.11
N ARG A 26 4.42 14.19 11.46
CA ARG A 26 3.77 12.99 10.95
C ARG A 26 4.42 12.66 9.61
N PRO A 27 4.78 11.40 9.37
CA PRO A 27 5.30 10.99 8.07
C PRO A 27 4.33 11.42 6.97
N ARG A 28 4.82 12.12 5.93
CA ARG A 28 4.00 12.47 4.78
C ARG A 28 3.65 11.19 4.03
N LEU A 29 2.40 10.75 4.15
CA LEU A 29 1.86 9.61 3.42
C LEU A 29 1.57 10.01 1.97
N ASP A 30 2.21 9.33 1.03
CA ASP A 30 1.92 9.47 -0.39
C ASP A 30 0.68 8.63 -0.74
N PHE A 31 -0.46 9.31 -0.87
CA PHE A 31 -1.76 8.67 -1.15
C PHE A 31 -1.82 8.03 -2.55
N ALA A 32 -1.08 8.57 -3.53
CA ALA A 32 -1.03 8.00 -4.87
C ALA A 32 -0.27 6.67 -4.84
N LYS A 33 0.91 6.63 -4.20
CA LYS A 33 1.66 5.38 -3.97
C LYS A 33 0.85 4.37 -3.19
N ARG A 34 0.16 4.80 -2.13
CA ARG A 34 -0.74 3.92 -1.35
C ARG A 34 -1.81 3.27 -2.22
N THR A 35 -2.43 4.04 -3.11
CA THR A 35 -3.51 3.53 -3.97
C THR A 35 -2.96 2.56 -5.02
N ALA A 36 -1.81 2.86 -5.60
CA ALA A 36 -1.11 1.95 -6.52
C ALA A 36 -0.72 0.64 -5.81
N ASN A 37 -0.12 0.74 -4.63
CA ASN A 37 0.33 -0.42 -3.86
C ASN A 37 -0.83 -1.34 -3.44
N ARG A 38 -2.01 -0.76 -3.12
CA ARG A 38 -3.22 -1.56 -2.84
C ARG A 38 -3.66 -2.46 -3.99
N GLN A 39 -3.33 -2.10 -5.22
CA GLN A 39 -3.68 -2.87 -6.42
C GLN A 39 -2.64 -3.94 -6.77
N LEU A 40 -1.52 -4.00 -6.06
CA LEU A 40 -0.49 -5.01 -6.31
C LEU A 40 -1.02 -6.41 -6.04
N SER A 41 -0.58 -7.36 -6.86
CA SER A 41 -0.81 -8.78 -6.61
C SER A 41 -0.07 -9.22 -5.33
N THR A 42 -0.49 -10.33 -4.72
CA THR A 42 0.20 -10.89 -3.55
C THR A 42 1.70 -11.10 -3.84
N ARG A 43 2.05 -11.61 -5.02
CA ARG A 43 3.44 -11.85 -5.41
C ARG A 43 4.26 -10.56 -5.47
N ASP A 44 3.72 -9.53 -6.13
CA ASP A 44 4.44 -8.27 -6.31
C ASP A 44 4.54 -7.49 -5.00
N LEU A 45 3.51 -7.55 -4.16
CA LEU A 45 3.55 -7.02 -2.80
C LEU A 45 4.63 -7.73 -1.97
N LEU A 46 4.69 -9.05 -1.99
CA LEU A 46 5.71 -9.80 -1.25
C LEU A 46 7.13 -9.46 -1.73
N ALA A 47 7.33 -9.33 -3.05
CA ALA A 47 8.60 -8.88 -3.61
C ALA A 47 8.96 -7.46 -3.13
N LEU A 48 8.00 -6.54 -3.13
CA LEU A 48 8.17 -5.18 -2.63
C LEU A 48 8.50 -5.16 -1.13
N LEU A 49 7.83 -5.99 -0.32
CA LEU A 49 8.15 -6.11 1.10
C LEU A 49 9.56 -6.64 1.32
N ARG A 50 10.00 -7.65 0.57
CA ARG A 50 11.38 -8.16 0.67
C ARG A 50 12.42 -7.07 0.40
N SER A 51 12.16 -6.17 -0.56
CA SER A 51 13.11 -5.11 -0.94
C SER A 51 13.06 -3.89 -0.02
N GLU A 52 11.87 -3.37 0.30
CA GLU A 52 11.69 -2.10 1.03
C GLU A 52 11.65 -2.31 2.54
N ALA A 53 11.11 -3.43 3.01
CA ALA A 53 10.83 -3.66 4.42
C ALA A 53 10.95 -5.15 4.81
N PRO A 54 12.17 -5.73 4.77
CA PRO A 54 12.38 -7.16 5.06
C PRO A 54 11.88 -7.57 6.44
N LYS A 55 11.97 -6.68 7.44
CA LYS A 55 11.41 -6.94 8.78
C LYS A 55 9.88 -7.12 8.77
N LEU A 56 9.17 -6.40 7.89
CA LEU A 56 7.73 -6.55 7.73
C LEU A 56 7.40 -7.80 6.91
N TYR A 57 8.28 -8.17 5.98
CA TYR A 57 8.17 -9.38 5.20
C TYR A 57 8.17 -10.64 6.09
N ASP A 58 9.06 -10.69 7.09
CA ASP A 58 9.13 -11.82 8.03
C ASP A 58 7.85 -11.98 8.87
N LEU A 59 7.17 -10.87 9.15
CA LEU A 59 5.90 -10.84 9.88
C LEU A 59 4.68 -10.97 8.97
N ALA A 60 4.86 -10.92 7.64
CA ALA A 60 3.78 -10.98 6.69
C ALA A 60 3.23 -12.39 6.60
N GLN A 61 1.94 -12.52 6.79
CA GLN A 61 1.21 -13.77 6.72
C GLN A 61 0.20 -13.71 5.59
N VAL A 62 0.31 -14.64 4.65
CA VAL A 62 -0.63 -14.78 3.55
C VAL A 62 -1.82 -15.59 4.04
N VAL A 63 -3.02 -15.02 3.91
CA VAL A 63 -4.29 -15.60 4.32
C VAL A 63 -5.20 -15.67 3.09
N GLY A 64 -5.20 -16.81 2.40
CA GLY A 64 -5.90 -16.98 1.13
C GLY A 64 -5.44 -15.97 0.08
N ARG A 65 -6.21 -14.90 -0.11
CA ARG A 65 -5.94 -13.81 -1.07
C ARG A 65 -5.43 -12.51 -0.44
N TRP A 66 -5.35 -12.45 0.89
CA TRP A 66 -4.92 -11.27 1.62
C TRP A 66 -3.55 -11.47 2.23
N VAL A 67 -2.86 -10.36 2.53
CA VAL A 67 -1.62 -10.37 3.31
C VAL A 67 -1.83 -9.58 4.59
N TRP A 68 -1.59 -10.22 5.72
CA TRP A 68 -1.80 -9.67 7.04
C TRP A 68 -0.46 -9.53 7.77
N ILE A 69 -0.31 -8.49 8.57
CA ILE A 69 0.83 -8.29 9.46
C ILE A 69 0.26 -8.01 10.84
N GLN A 70 0.63 -8.87 11.78
CA GLN A 70 0.25 -8.75 13.18
C GLN A 70 1.48 -8.40 14.00
N PHE A 71 1.30 -7.47 14.92
CA PHE A 71 2.35 -7.08 15.86
C PHE A 71 1.91 -7.39 17.29
N SER A 72 2.86 -7.79 18.12
CA SER A 72 2.60 -8.02 19.56
C SER A 72 2.39 -6.72 20.32
N GLU A 73 3.01 -5.63 19.86
CA GLU A 73 2.98 -4.32 20.52
C GLU A 73 2.49 -3.21 19.60
N LYS A 74 2.18 -2.05 20.18
CA LYS A 74 1.76 -0.87 19.43
C LYS A 74 2.92 -0.37 18.57
N GLN A 75 2.66 -0.22 17.27
CA GLN A 75 3.68 0.20 16.32
C GLN A 75 3.95 1.70 16.37
N PRO A 76 5.23 2.11 16.20
CA PRO A 76 5.57 3.52 16.12
C PRO A 76 4.95 4.13 14.85
N PRO A 77 4.67 5.45 14.86
CA PRO A 77 3.96 6.12 13.77
C PRO A 77 4.68 5.98 12.41
N GLN A 78 6.01 5.89 12.42
CA GLN A 78 6.83 5.67 11.22
C GLN A 78 6.50 4.32 10.56
N VAL A 79 6.41 3.25 11.35
CA VAL A 79 6.06 1.90 10.83
C VAL A 79 4.63 1.90 10.30
N THR A 80 3.69 2.52 11.01
CA THR A 80 2.30 2.61 10.52
C THR A 80 2.18 3.40 9.23
N ALA A 81 3.03 4.41 9.03
CA ALA A 81 3.06 5.18 7.79
C ALA A 81 3.66 4.37 6.63
N VAL A 82 4.75 3.63 6.88
CA VAL A 82 5.31 2.70 5.88
C VAL A 82 4.27 1.66 5.47
N LEU A 83 3.60 1.01 6.42
CA LEU A 83 2.51 0.06 6.15
C LEU A 83 1.39 0.69 5.33
N ALA A 84 0.93 1.87 5.74
CA ALA A 84 -0.12 2.57 5.00
C ALA A 84 0.33 2.95 3.59
N GLN A 85 1.58 3.35 3.38
CA GLN A 85 2.14 3.65 2.06
C GLN A 85 2.32 2.40 1.20
N LEU A 86 2.66 1.26 1.79
CA LEU A 86 2.68 -0.06 1.15
C LEU A 86 1.28 -0.60 0.84
N GLY A 87 0.22 0.17 1.15
CA GLY A 87 -1.16 -0.19 0.81
C GLY A 87 -1.91 -0.91 1.94
N PHE A 88 -1.26 -1.23 3.06
CA PHE A 88 -1.93 -1.84 4.19
C PHE A 88 -2.92 -0.86 4.83
N HIS A 89 -3.90 -1.44 5.49
CA HIS A 89 -4.81 -0.70 6.35
C HIS A 89 -5.05 -1.44 7.64
N TRP A 90 -5.28 -0.66 8.70
CA TRP A 90 -5.60 -1.19 10.00
C TRP A 90 -7.00 -1.81 10.00
N ASN A 91 -7.10 -3.03 10.53
CA ASN A 91 -8.35 -3.67 10.85
C ASN A 91 -8.55 -3.61 12.37
N THR A 92 -9.44 -2.72 12.82
CA THR A 92 -9.73 -2.53 14.24
C THR A 92 -10.39 -3.74 14.89
N LYS A 93 -11.14 -4.55 14.13
CA LYS A 93 -11.81 -5.74 14.69
C LYS A 93 -10.80 -6.84 15.02
N ARG A 94 -9.83 -7.06 14.14
CA ARG A 94 -8.81 -8.12 14.27
C ARG A 94 -7.48 -7.62 14.86
N GLN A 95 -7.37 -6.32 15.13
CA GLN A 95 -6.15 -5.65 15.64
C GLN A 95 -4.89 -5.99 14.82
N LEU A 96 -5.02 -5.97 13.50
CA LEU A 96 -3.93 -6.29 12.58
C LEU A 96 -3.94 -5.39 11.35
N TRP A 97 -2.81 -5.35 10.65
CA TRP A 97 -2.70 -4.68 9.36
C TRP A 97 -3.03 -5.67 8.26
N GLN A 98 -3.91 -5.30 7.34
CA GLN A 98 -4.28 -6.15 6.21
C GLN A 98 -4.07 -5.43 4.87
N HIS A 99 -3.74 -6.20 3.85
CA HIS A 99 -3.57 -5.74 2.48
C HIS A 99 -4.54 -6.48 1.53
N PRO A 100 -5.35 -5.75 0.73
CA PRO A 100 -6.33 -6.34 -0.17
C PRO A 100 -5.73 -7.07 -1.39
N CYS A 101 -4.47 -6.80 -1.72
CA CYS A 101 -3.74 -7.40 -2.85
C CYS A 101 -4.51 -7.31 -4.19
N GLY A 102 -5.10 -6.14 -4.47
CA GLY A 102 -5.95 -5.91 -5.64
C GLY A 102 -7.38 -6.47 -5.52
N VAL A 103 -7.67 -7.28 -4.51
CA VAL A 103 -9.00 -7.84 -4.28
C VAL A 103 -9.74 -7.00 -3.24
N LEU A 104 -10.61 -6.12 -3.73
CA LEU A 104 -11.61 -5.49 -2.87
C LEU A 104 -12.63 -6.55 -2.50
N SER A 105 -12.70 -6.91 -1.22
CA SER A 105 -13.69 -7.85 -0.70
C SER A 105 -14.50 -7.20 0.39
N ASP A 106 -15.77 -7.57 0.44
CA ASP A 106 -16.65 -7.23 1.53
C ASP A 106 -16.16 -7.92 2.81
N GLY A 107 -16.30 -7.25 3.95
CA GLY A 107 -15.74 -7.73 5.21
C GLY A 107 -16.49 -8.97 5.70
N SER A 108 -15.81 -10.10 5.80
CA SER A 108 -16.39 -11.30 6.42
C SER A 108 -16.39 -11.19 7.95
N PRO A 109 -17.47 -11.58 8.64
CA PRO A 109 -17.47 -11.71 10.10
C PRO A 109 -16.50 -12.79 10.56
N ASP A 110 -16.45 -13.93 9.86
CA ASP A 110 -15.58 -15.06 10.18
C ASP A 110 -14.11 -14.80 9.83
N ASP A 111 -13.18 -15.43 10.56
CA ASP A 111 -11.76 -15.34 10.25
C ASP A 111 -11.43 -16.15 8.99
N PRO A 112 -10.97 -15.52 7.89
CA PRO A 112 -10.55 -16.26 6.71
C PRO A 112 -9.38 -17.22 6.97
N ARG A 113 -8.61 -17.06 8.06
CA ARG A 113 -7.59 -18.03 8.48
C ARG A 113 -8.21 -19.41 8.78
N ASP A 114 -9.40 -19.45 9.37
CA ASP A 114 -10.07 -20.71 9.70
C ASP A 114 -10.55 -21.45 8.43
N LYS A 115 -10.92 -20.69 7.39
CA LYS A 115 -11.45 -21.23 6.14
C LYS A 115 -10.38 -21.60 5.12
N TYR A 116 -9.38 -20.75 4.95
CA TYR A 116 -8.36 -20.86 3.89
C TYR A 116 -6.99 -21.26 4.42
N GLY A 117 -6.81 -21.29 5.74
CA GLY A 117 -5.50 -21.39 6.37
C GLY A 117 -4.68 -20.10 6.25
N SER A 118 -3.47 -20.15 6.79
CA SER A 118 -2.49 -19.09 6.62
C SER A 118 -1.06 -19.65 6.64
N PHE A 119 -0.16 -18.97 5.95
CA PHE A 119 1.27 -19.28 5.97
C PHE A 119 2.08 -17.99 6.00
N PHE A 120 3.27 -18.00 6.60
CA PHE A 120 4.13 -16.82 6.56
C PHE A 120 4.78 -16.69 5.19
N ALA A 121 4.93 -15.45 4.73
CA ALA A 121 5.64 -15.16 3.51
C ALA A 121 7.08 -15.68 3.58
N ALA A 122 7.73 -15.58 4.74
CA ALA A 122 9.07 -16.12 4.96
C ALA A 122 9.17 -17.64 4.73
N ASP A 123 8.13 -18.40 5.10
CA ASP A 123 8.07 -19.84 4.87
C ASP A 123 7.82 -20.20 3.39
N GLN A 124 7.36 -19.24 2.58
CA GLN A 124 7.24 -19.41 1.14
C GLN A 124 8.62 -19.28 0.47
N GLN A 125 9.51 -20.22 0.75
CA GLN A 125 10.64 -20.49 -0.13
C GLN A 125 10.12 -21.15 -1.41
N ALA A 126 10.57 -20.61 -2.54
CA ALA A 126 10.16 -21.02 -3.86
C ALA A 126 10.20 -22.55 -4.02
N ALA A 127 9.05 -23.14 -4.34
CA ALA A 127 9.02 -24.40 -5.07
C ALA A 127 9.46 -24.15 -6.51
#